data_AF-A0A530BXM0-F1
#
_entry.id   AF-A0A530BXM0-F1
#
_cell.length_a   1.000
_cell.length_b   1.000
_cell.length_c   1.000
_cell.angle_alpha   90.00
_cell.angle_beta   90.00
_cell.angle_gamma   90.00
#
_symmetry.space_group_name_H-M   'P 1'
#
loop_
_entity.id
_entity.type
_entity.pdbx_description
1 polymer ?
#
loop_
_entity_poly.entity_id
_entity_poly.type
_entity_poly.pdbx_seq_one_letter_code
_entity_poly.pdbx_strand_id
1 'polypeptide(L)' 'MSEQNDLPVAVIGGGPVGLAAAVHLLEQGVPVKLYEAGTAVASNLRDWGHVRVFSPWRYCV' A
#
# COMPACT_ATOMS: atom_id res chain seq x y z
N MET A 1 -27.44 -14.07 4.35
CA MET A 1 -26.18 -13.52 4.89
C MET A 1 -25.27 -13.39 3.70
N SER A 2 -24.90 -12.16 3.37
CA SER A 2 -24.59 -11.67 2.02
C SER A 2 -23.40 -12.34 1.32
N GLU A 3 -23.51 -12.49 -0.01
CA GLU A 3 -22.43 -12.82 -0.97
C GLU A 3 -21.31 -11.76 -1.05
N GLN A 4 -21.01 -11.08 0.06
CA GLN A 4 -19.95 -10.08 0.14
C GLN A 4 -18.56 -10.70 0.38
N ASN A 5 -18.50 -11.99 0.75
CA ASN A 5 -17.29 -12.59 1.30
C ASN A 5 -16.24 -13.05 0.28
N ASP A 6 -16.55 -13.05 -1.02
CA ASP A 6 -15.61 -13.51 -2.07
C ASP A 6 -15.17 -12.40 -3.03
N LEU A 7 -15.58 -11.15 -2.80
CA LEU A 7 -15.15 -10.04 -3.63
C LEU A 7 -13.71 -9.62 -3.27
N PRO A 8 -12.84 -9.37 -4.25
CA PRO A 8 -11.48 -8.88 -3.98
C PRO A 8 -11.53 -7.48 -3.36
N VAL A 9 -10.62 -7.22 -2.43
CA VAL A 9 -10.45 -5.90 -1.79
C VAL A 9 -9.75 -4.95 -2.75
N ALA A 10 -10.29 -3.74 -2.90
CA ALA A 10 -9.63 -2.66 -3.64
C ALA A 10 -8.89 -1.72 -2.68
N VAL A 11 -7.57 -1.60 -2.83
CA VAL A 11 -6.75 -0.63 -2.09
C VAL A 11 -6.48 0.57 -2.98
N ILE A 12 -6.87 1.76 -2.53
CA ILE A 12 -6.70 3.01 -3.30
C ILE A 12 -5.54 3.80 -2.69
N GLY A 13 -4.50 4.01 -3.50
CA GLY A 13 -3.24 4.63 -3.12
C GLY A 13 -2.12 3.59 -2.96
N GLY A 14 -1.12 3.65 -3.83
CA GLY A 14 0.11 2.87 -3.81
C GLY A 14 1.23 3.51 -2.99
N GLY A 15 0.91 4.28 -1.95
CA GLY A 15 1.87 4.75 -0.96
C GLY A 15 2.26 3.67 0.05
N PRO A 16 3.12 3.98 1.04
CA PRO A 16 3.58 3.02 2.05
C PRO A 16 2.45 2.31 2.79
N VAL A 17 1.41 3.06 3.16
CA VAL A 17 0.26 2.52 3.91
C VAL A 17 -0.57 1.58 3.02
N GLY A 18 -0.83 1.95 1.78
CA GLY A 18 -1.59 1.10 0.85
C GLY A 18 -0.83 -0.17 0.48
N LEU A 19 0.48 -0.07 0.29
CA LEU A 19 1.34 -1.24 0.09
C LEU A 19 1.34 -2.17 1.31
N ALA A 20 1.48 -1.62 2.52
CA ALA A 20 1.42 -2.40 3.75
C ALA A 20 0.06 -3.10 3.92
N ALA A 21 -1.05 -2.40 3.62
CA ALA A 21 -2.39 -2.98 3.65
C ALA A 21 -2.53 -4.13 2.63
N ALA A 22 -2.06 -3.94 1.40
CA ALA A 22 -2.10 -4.97 0.37
C ALA A 22 -1.29 -6.20 0.75
N VAL A 23 -0.09 -6.03 1.34
CA VAL A 23 0.73 -7.15 1.83
C VAL A 23 0.02 -7.93 2.93
N HIS A 24 -0.52 -7.25 3.95
CA HIS A 24 -1.23 -7.94 5.03
C HIS A 24 -2.49 -8.67 4.53
N LEU A 25 -3.20 -8.13 3.53
CA LEU A 25 -4.34 -8.82 2.91
C LEU A 25 -3.90 -10.08 2.16
N LEU A 26 -2.80 -10.00 1.40
CA LEU A 26 -2.22 -11.15 0.71
C LEU A 26 -1.78 -12.24 1.71
N GLU A 27 -1.15 -11.87 2.82
CA GLU A 27 -0.73 -12.82 3.87
C GLU A 27 -1.92 -13.54 4.52
N GLN A 28 -3.09 -12.90 4.55
CA GLN A 28 -4.34 -13.48 5.05
C GLN A 28 -5.12 -14.27 3.99
N GLY A 29 -4.59 -14.40 2.78
CA GLY A 29 -5.26 -15.08 1.67
C GLY A 29 -6.44 -14.30 1.09
N VAL A 30 -6.55 -13.00 1.38
CA VAL A 30 -7.61 -12.15 0.85
C VAL A 30 -7.19 -11.62 -0.53
N PRO A 31 -7.94 -11.91 -1.60
CA PRO A 31 -7.64 -11.37 -2.92
C PRO A 31 -7.67 -9.83 -2.89
N VAL A 32 -6.63 -9.17 -3.39
CA VAL A 32 -6.50 -7.71 -3.34
C VAL A 32 -6.01 -7.14 -4.67
N LYS A 33 -6.53 -5.96 -5.02
CA LYS A 33 -6.05 -5.16 -6.14
C LYS A 33 -5.75 -3.74 -5.68
N LEU A 34 -4.52 -3.30 -5.89
CA LEU A 34 -4.05 -1.96 -5.51
C LEU A 34 -4.03 -1.04 -6.72
N TYR A 35 -4.53 0.19 -6.53
CA TYR A 35 -4.59 1.23 -7.55
C TYR A 35 -3.78 2.44 -7.09
N GLU A 36 -2.94 2.98 -7.96
CA GLU A 36 -2.17 4.21 -7.74
C GLU A 36 -2.48 5.18 -8.86
N ALA A 37 -2.60 6.47 -8.52
CA ALA A 37 -2.88 7.53 -9.50
C ALA A 37 -1.63 7.90 -10.32
N GLY A 38 -0.44 7.79 -9.72
CA GLY A 38 0.83 8.02 -10.40
C GLY A 38 1.24 6.90 -11.36
N THR A 39 2.29 7.14 -12.14
CA THR A 39 2.83 6.18 -13.11
C THR A 39 3.53 4.97 -12.47
N ALA A 40 3.83 5.05 -11.18
CA ALA A 40 4.40 3.97 -10.39
C ALA A 40 4.00 4.08 -8.91
N VAL A 41 4.01 2.95 -8.18
CA VAL A 41 3.81 2.91 -6.72
C VAL A 41 4.74 3.88 -6.01
N ALA A 42 4.33 4.48 -4.91
CA ALA A 42 5.10 5.48 -4.17
C ALA A 42 5.41 6.76 -4.98
N SER A 43 4.55 7.15 -5.92
CA SER A 43 4.72 8.38 -6.74
C SER A 43 4.94 9.61 -5.86
N ASN A 44 4.05 9.85 -4.87
CA ASN A 44 4.16 10.99 -3.96
C ASN A 44 5.48 10.99 -3.15
N LEU A 45 5.94 9.82 -2.71
CA LEU A 45 7.24 9.70 -2.02
C LEU A 45 8.42 10.06 -2.94
N ARG A 46 8.35 9.71 -4.22
CA ARG A 46 9.40 10.07 -5.19
C ARG A 46 9.41 11.56 -5.47
N ASP A 47 8.26 12.20 -5.54
CA ASP A 47 8.14 13.66 -5.72
C ASP A 47 8.87 14.40 -4.58
N TRP A 48 8.74 13.89 -3.35
CA TRP A 48 9.39 14.40 -2.15
C TRP A 48 10.72 13.71 -1.82
N GLY A 49 11.29 12.91 -2.72
CA GLY A 49 12.49 12.09 -2.46
C GLY A 49 13.75 12.90 -2.10
N HIS A 50 13.72 14.22 -2.32
CA HIS A 50 14.75 15.16 -1.91
C HIS A 50 14.70 15.51 -0.41
N VAL A 51 13.61 15.22 0.28
CA VAL A 51 13.45 15.45 1.72
C VAL A 51 13.97 14.23 2.51
N ARG A 52 14.84 14.49 3.49
CA ARG A 52 15.39 13.44 4.35
C ARG A 52 14.48 13.21 5.56
N VAL A 53 14.23 11.93 5.86
CA VAL A 53 13.55 11.52 7.09
C VAL A 53 14.47 11.72 8.30
N PHE A 54 13.86 11.98 9.46
CA PHE A 54 14.57 12.26 10.72
C PHE A 54 15.13 11.00 11.40
N SER A 55 14.61 9.81 11.05
CA SER A 55 15.03 8.52 11.60
C SER A 55 15.51 7.59 10.49
N PRO A 56 16.71 6.99 10.62
CA PRO A 56 17.13 5.89 9.75
C PRO A 56 16.16 4.71 9.79
N TRP A 57 15.97 4.06 8.64
CA TRP A 57 15.03 2.94 8.48
C TRP A 57 15.23 1.81 9.50
N ARG A 58 16.48 1.51 9.88
CA ARG A 58 16.83 0.49 10.88
C ARG A 58 16.14 0.69 12.24
N TYR A 59 15.66 1.89 12.55
CA TYR A 59 14.96 2.19 13.81
C TYR A 59 13.43 2.16 13.69
N CYS A 60 12.87 1.88 12.51
CA CYS A 60 11.44 1.95 12.24
C CYS A 60 10.81 0.60 11.82
N VAL A 61 11.61 -0.47 11.74
CA VAL A 61 11.17 -1.83 11.38
C VAL A 61 11.44 -2.81 12.49
#